data_AF-A0A143X219-F1
#
_entry.id   AF-A0A143X219-F1
#
_cell.length_a   1.000
_cell.length_b   1.000
_cell.length_c   1.000
_cell.angle_alpha   90.00
_cell.angle_beta   90.00
_cell.angle_gamma   90.00
#
_symmetry.space_group_name_H-M   'P 1'
#
loop_
_entity.id
_entity.type
_entity.pdbx_description
1 polymer ?
#
loop_
_entity_poly.entity_id
_entity_poly.type
_entity_poly.pdbx_seq_one_letter_code
_entity_poly.pdbx_strand_id
1 'polypeptide(L)'
;MDMAINVGETLKKLRLERGLTLKEVSQALHFSVSVLSEYEKGITTPSVERLLALMDFYGIETFNALIKNEELVNITHYTPEGKRKAHIIHMHEKEIKNKTDSNI
;
A
#
# COMPACT_ATOMS: atom_id res chain seq x y z
N MET A 1 -16.97 2.46 17.51
CA MET A 1 -17.22 2.11 16.10
C MET A 1 -15.97 2.50 15.37
N ASP A 2 -15.00 1.60 15.32
CA ASP A 2 -13.71 1.90 14.70
C ASP A 2 -13.92 2.14 13.21
N MET A 3 -13.63 3.35 12.75
CA MET A 3 -13.46 3.68 11.33
C MET A 3 -12.15 3.06 10.80
N ALA A 4 -11.93 1.77 11.05
CA ALA A 4 -10.85 1.04 10.42
C ALA A 4 -11.25 0.84 8.95
N ILE A 5 -10.48 1.44 8.03
CA ILE A 5 -10.66 1.23 6.60
C ILE A 5 -10.52 -0.26 6.32
N ASN A 6 -11.63 -0.94 5.99
CA ASN A 6 -11.60 -2.34 5.58
C ASN A 6 -11.18 -2.42 4.12
N VAL A 7 -9.94 -2.87 3.89
CA VAL A 7 -9.37 -3.03 2.54
C VAL A 7 -10.24 -3.94 1.68
N GLY A 8 -10.77 -5.04 2.25
CA GLY A 8 -11.63 -5.98 1.55
C GLY A 8 -12.92 -5.35 1.04
N GLU A 9 -13.62 -4.62 1.90
CA GLU A 9 -14.85 -3.91 1.52
C GLU A 9 -14.58 -2.83 0.47
N THR A 10 -13.44 -2.14 0.57
CA THR A 10 -13.01 -1.13 -0.41
C THR A 10 -12.77 -1.77 -1.78
N LEU A 11 -12.05 -2.89 -1.83
CA LEU A 11 -11.81 -3.64 -3.07
C LEU A 11 -13.12 -4.12 -3.70
N LYS A 12 -14.05 -4.65 -2.89
CA LYS A 12 -15.38 -5.07 -3.36
C LYS A 12 -16.16 -3.92 -3.96
N LYS A 13 -16.17 -2.77 -3.28
CA LYS A 13 -16.86 -1.56 -3.74
C LYS A 13 -16.32 -1.13 -5.10
N LEU A 14 -15.00 -0.98 -5.23
CA LEU A 14 -14.36 -0.58 -6.48
C LEU A 14 -14.67 -1.54 -7.63
N ARG A 15 -14.62 -2.85 -7.36
CA ARG A 15 -14.95 -3.86 -8.37
C ARG A 15 -16.38 -3.70 -8.88
N LEU A 16 -17.35 -3.52 -7.95
CA LEU A 16 -18.75 -3.37 -8.30
C LEU A 16 -19.05 -2.03 -9.00
N GLU A 17 -18.44 -0.93 -8.56
CA GLU A 17 -18.58 0.39 -9.22
C GLU A 17 -18.05 0.39 -10.66
N ARG A 18 -17.06 -0.46 -10.95
CA ARG A 18 -16.53 -0.67 -12.30
C ARG A 18 -17.28 -1.75 -13.09
N GLY A 19 -18.33 -2.35 -12.54
CA GLY A 19 -19.15 -3.37 -13.20
C GLY A 19 -18.41 -4.69 -13.44
N LEU A 20 -17.34 -4.96 -12.70
CA LEU A 20 -16.47 -6.12 -12.92
C LEU A 20 -16.91 -7.33 -12.07
N THR A 21 -16.77 -8.51 -12.64
CA THR A 21 -16.87 -9.79 -11.93
C THR A 21 -15.53 -10.17 -11.29
N LEU A 22 -15.56 -11.03 -10.27
CA LEU A 22 -14.32 -11.58 -9.69
C LEU A 22 -13.47 -12.34 -10.72
N LYS A 23 -14.11 -12.96 -11.72
CA LYS A 23 -13.44 -13.70 -12.80
C LYS A 23 -12.64 -12.77 -13.70
N GLU A 24 -13.18 -11.61 -14.05
CA GLU A 24 -12.47 -10.62 -14.88
C GLU A 24 -11.26 -10.05 -14.14
N VAL A 25 -11.41 -9.72 -12.85
CA VAL A 25 -10.28 -9.25 -12.02
C VAL A 25 -9.22 -10.36 -11.85
N SER A 26 -9.67 -11.59 -11.63
CA SER A 26 -8.79 -12.77 -11.54
C SER A 26 -7.95 -12.95 -12.80
N GLN A 27 -8.57 -12.83 -13.97
CA GLN A 27 -7.88 -12.95 -15.25
C GLN A 27 -6.90 -11.81 -15.50
N ALA A 28 -7.28 -10.57 -15.15
CA ALA A 28 -6.42 -9.40 -15.34
C ALA A 28 -5.18 -9.40 -14.44
N LEU A 29 -5.30 -9.89 -13.21
CA LEU A 29 -4.23 -9.85 -12.19
C LEU A 29 -3.54 -11.19 -11.94
N HIS A 30 -3.96 -12.24 -12.64
CA HIS A 30 -3.50 -13.62 -12.43
C HIS A 30 -3.66 -14.08 -10.96
N PHE A 31 -4.70 -13.60 -10.29
CA PHE A 31 -5.08 -14.06 -8.95
C PHE A 31 -6.16 -15.14 -9.07
N SER A 32 -6.31 -15.99 -8.07
CA SER A 32 -7.45 -16.92 -8.05
C SER A 32 -8.75 -16.18 -7.70
N VAL A 33 -9.88 -16.62 -8.26
CA VAL A 33 -11.20 -16.08 -7.89
C VAL A 33 -11.46 -16.25 -6.39
N SER A 34 -11.01 -17.38 -5.82
CA SER A 34 -11.15 -17.67 -4.39
C SER A 34 -10.40 -16.66 -3.52
N VAL A 35 -9.14 -16.34 -3.85
CA VAL A 35 -8.35 -15.39 -3.03
C VAL A 35 -8.94 -13.98 -3.09
N LEU A 36 -9.44 -13.55 -4.26
CA LEU A 36 -10.15 -12.28 -4.39
C LEU A 36 -11.43 -12.26 -3.55
N SER A 37 -12.20 -13.35 -3.54
CA SER A 37 -13.38 -13.45 -2.68
C SER A 37 -13.02 -13.42 -1.20
N GLU A 38 -11.90 -14.03 -0.79
CA GLU A 38 -11.45 -14.00 0.61
C GLU A 38 -10.99 -12.61 1.02
N TYR A 39 -10.30 -11.89 0.13
CA TYR A 39 -9.95 -10.47 0.33
C TYR A 39 -11.22 -9.64 0.53
N GLU A 40 -12.22 -9.75 -0.35
CA GLU A 40 -13.45 -8.96 -0.25
C GLU A 40 -14.31 -9.27 0.98
N LYS A 41 -14.13 -10.45 1.58
CA LYS A 41 -14.80 -10.87 2.82
C LYS A 41 -13.97 -10.57 4.07
N GLY A 42 -12.74 -10.07 3.92
CA GLY A 42 -11.81 -9.84 5.03
C GLY A 42 -11.31 -11.13 5.69
N ILE A 43 -11.44 -12.28 5.03
CA ILE A 43 -10.96 -13.59 5.55
C ILE A 43 -9.44 -13.63 5.56
N THR A 44 -8.82 -13.04 4.54
CA THR A 44 -7.37 -12.92 4.40
C THR A 44 -7.02 -11.54 3.87
N THR A 45 -5.77 -11.14 4.05
CA THR A 45 -5.27 -9.83 3.63
C THR A 45 -4.29 -10.00 2.46
N PRO A 46 -4.35 -9.12 1.44
CA PRO A 46 -3.36 -9.14 0.37
C PRO A 46 -1.98 -8.74 0.92
N SER A 47 -0.91 -9.29 0.35
CA SER A 47 0.43 -8.75 0.58
C SER A 47 0.52 -7.32 0.03
N VAL A 48 1.55 -6.57 0.41
CA VAL A 48 1.77 -5.20 -0.09
C VAL A 48 1.85 -5.20 -1.61
N GLU A 49 2.57 -6.14 -2.21
CA GLU A 49 2.74 -6.26 -3.66
C GLU A 49 1.41 -6.52 -4.37
N ARG A 50 0.58 -7.41 -3.81
CA ARG A 50 -0.75 -7.71 -4.36
C ARG A 50 -1.72 -6.53 -4.19
N LEU A 51 -1.62 -5.81 -3.09
CA LEU A 51 -2.42 -4.61 -2.85
C LEU A 51 -2.05 -3.52 -3.85
N LEU A 52 -0.76 -3.29 -4.09
CA LEU A 52 -0.29 -2.35 -5.12
C LEU A 52 -0.82 -2.72 -6.51
N ALA A 53 -0.74 -4.00 -6.89
CA ALA A 53 -1.29 -4.46 -8.17
C ALA A 53 -2.81 -4.22 -8.29
N LEU A 54 -3.58 -4.41 -7.21
CA LEU A 54 -5.00 -4.09 -7.17
C LEU A 54 -5.25 -2.58 -7.28
N MET A 55 -4.46 -1.76 -6.59
CA MET A 55 -4.56 -0.31 -6.63
C MET A 55 -4.28 0.23 -8.03
N ASP A 56 -3.19 -0.22 -8.65
CA ASP A 56 -2.83 0.15 -10.03
C ASP A 56 -3.94 -0.25 -11.01
N PHE A 57 -4.47 -1.47 -10.88
CA PHE A 57 -5.58 -1.95 -11.71
C PHE A 57 -6.86 -1.12 -11.60
N TYR A 58 -7.21 -0.69 -10.38
CA TYR A 58 -8.38 0.17 -10.17
C TYR A 58 -8.09 1.65 -10.47
N GLY A 59 -6.85 2.01 -10.82
CA GLY A 59 -6.44 3.40 -11.05
C GLY A 59 -6.44 4.23 -9.76
N ILE A 60 -6.18 3.59 -8.62
CA ILE A 60 -5.97 4.28 -7.36
C ILE A 60 -4.50 4.69 -7.32
N GLU A 61 -4.22 5.96 -7.57
CA GLU A 61 -2.88 6.49 -7.35
C GLU A 61 -2.50 6.28 -5.88
N THR A 62 -1.43 5.51 -5.66
CA THR A 62 -0.86 5.17 -4.34
C THR A 62 -0.64 6.40 -3.46
N PHE A 63 -0.38 7.56 -4.09
CA PHE A 63 -0.25 8.87 -3.47
C PHE A 63 -1.55 9.38 -2.81
N ASN A 64 -2.72 9.21 -3.44
CA ASN A 64 -4.00 9.73 -2.93
C ASN A 64 -4.60 8.88 -1.81
N ALA A 65 -4.29 7.59 -1.75
CA ALA A 65 -4.74 6.71 -0.65
C ALA A 65 -3.97 6.97 0.66
N LEU A 66 -2.72 7.44 0.56
CA LEU A 66 -1.86 7.82 1.69
C LEU A 66 -2.16 9.24 2.21
N ILE A 67 -2.56 10.16 1.34
CA ILE A 67 -2.67 11.60 1.65
C ILE A 67 -4.10 11.97 2.02
N LYS A 68 -4.64 11.31 3.05
CA LYS A 68 -5.78 11.83 3.84
C LYS A 68 -5.34 12.91 4.85
N ASN A 69 -4.32 13.71 4.52
CA ASN A 69 -3.85 14.89 5.26
C ASN A 69 -3.23 14.67 6.65
N GLU A 70 -2.37 13.67 6.84
CA GLU A 70 -1.39 13.66 7.94
C GLU A 70 -0.02 13.15 7.44
N GLU A 71 1.06 13.65 8.05
CA GLU A 71 2.45 13.65 7.56
C GLU A 71 2.97 12.34 6.91
N LEU A 72 3.83 12.51 5.89
CA LEU A 72 4.31 11.54 4.91
C LEU A 72 4.98 10.26 5.46
N VAL A 73 5.43 10.21 6.71
CA VAL A 73 5.80 8.95 7.40
C VAL A 73 5.59 9.13 8.91
N ASN A 74 4.49 8.61 9.46
CA ASN A 74 4.31 8.59 10.90
C ASN A 74 5.15 7.46 11.56
N ILE A 75 6.41 7.76 11.89
CA ILE A 75 7.34 6.82 12.54
C ILE A 75 7.07 6.59 14.03
N THR A 76 6.04 7.21 14.63
CA THR A 76 5.77 7.11 16.07
C THR A 76 5.57 5.67 16.54
N HIS A 77 4.94 4.83 15.70
CA HIS A 77 4.60 3.44 16.03
C HIS A 77 5.55 2.39 15.43
N TYR A 78 6.66 2.83 14.83
CA TYR A 78 7.67 1.87 14.37
C TYR A 78 8.18 1.04 15.55
N THR A 79 8.40 -0.24 15.31
CA THR A 79 9.15 -1.08 16.26
C THR A 79 10.52 -0.42 16.50
N PRO A 80 11.16 -0.67 17.65
CA PRO A 80 12.51 -0.15 17.90
C PRO A 80 13.49 -0.44 16.75
N GLU A 81 13.32 -1.57 16.06
CA GLU A 81 14.09 -1.92 14.87
C GLU A 81 13.74 -1.05 13.64
N GLY A 82 12.47 -0.79 13.37
CA GLY A 82 12.04 0.12 12.31
C GLY A 82 12.59 1.53 12.50
N LYS A 83 12.56 2.05 13.74
CA LYS A 83 13.11 3.37 14.07
C LYS A 83 14.62 3.43 13.83
N ARG A 84 15.35 2.37 14.19
CA ARG A 84 16.79 2.25 13.93
C ARG A 84 17.10 2.22 12.44
N LYS A 85 16.36 1.45 11.64
CA LYS A 85 16.56 1.38 10.18
C LYS A 85 16.34 2.74 9.52
N ALA A 86 15.26 3.44 9.87
CA ALA A 86 14.98 4.78 9.35
C ALA A 86 16.06 5.80 9.73
N HIS A 87 16.56 5.74 10.98
CA HIS A 87 17.65 6.60 11.43
C HIS A 87 18.96 6.34 10.66
N ILE A 88 19.31 5.07 10.43
CA ILE A 88 20.51 4.68 9.67
C ILE A 88 20.43 5.18 8.23
N ILE A 89 19.28 5.02 7.57
CA ILE A 89 19.06 5.50 6.19
C ILE A 89 19.25 7.02 6.11
N HIS A 90 18.63 7.77 7.02
CA HIS A 90 18.76 9.24 7.09
C HIS A 90 20.20 9.72 7.31
N MET A 91 20.96 9.04 8.18
CA MET A 91 22.38 9.35 8.38
C MET A 91 23.20 9.11 7.10
N HIS A 92 22.94 8.00 6.41
CA HIS A 92 23.67 7.63 5.20
C HIS A 92 23.39 8.58 4.03
N GLU A 93 22.13 8.98 3.84
CA GLU A 93 21.74 9.96 2.82
C GLU A 93 22.40 11.33 3.05
N LYS A 94 22.51 11.77 4.31
CA LYS A 94 23.23 12.99 4.67
C LYS A 94 24.72 12.91 4.35
N GLU A 95 25.36 11.78 4.63
CA GLU A 95 26.78 11.57 4.32
C GLU A 95 27.05 11.54 2.81
N ILE A 96 26.16 10.91 2.03
CA ILE A 96 26.26 10.88 0.56
C ILE A 96 26.10 12.29 -0.01
N LYS A 97 25.11 13.04 0.47
CA LYS A 97 24.86 14.42 0.02
C LYS A 97 26.04 15.34 0.33
N ASN A 98 26.57 15.27 1.56
CA ASN A 98 27.73 16.08 1.96
C ASN A 98 29.00 15.74 1.16
N LYS A 99 29.21 14.47 0.76
CA LYS A 99 30.32 14.05 -0.10
C LYS A 99 30.16 14.50 -1.56
N THR A 100 28.92 14.61 -2.04
CA THR A 100 28.61 15.07 -3.40
C THR A 100 28.77 16.59 -3.50
N ASP A 101 28.35 17.32 -2.47
CA ASP A 101 28.47 18.78 -2.41
C ASP A 101 29.90 19.27 -2.10
N SER A 102 30.80 18.41 -1.60
CA SER A 102 32.21 18.73 -1.33
C SER A 102 33.17 18.40 -2.50
N ASN A 103 32.65 17.81 -3.58
CA ASN A 103 33.43 17.42 -4.77
C ASN A 103 33.11 18.29 -6.00
N ILE A 104 32.51 19.47 -5.80
CA ILE A 104 32.29 20.52 -6.81
C ILE A 104 33.00 21.80 -6.35
#